data_AF-A0A068SER5-F1
#
_entry.id   AF-A0A068SER5-F1
#
_cell.length_a   1.000
_cell.length_b   1.000
_cell.length_c   1.000
_cell.angle_alpha   90.00
_cell.angle_beta   90.00
_cell.angle_gamma   90.00
#
_symmetry.space_group_name_H-M   'P 1'
#
loop_
_entity.id
_entity.type
_entity.pdbx_description
1 polymer ?
#
loop_
_entity_poly.entity_id
_entity_poly.type
_entity_poly.pdbx_seq_one_letter_code
_entity_poly.pdbx_strand_id
1 'polypeptide(L)'
;MQILLGLQSPAVSRLERTWQRLDHYELQVFGELKELAKPFLNWKSVRHAMSQAIQQMDESSAVESVLTKSRADVTSNHRGCIPFLGLYLSDLVFNSELPNFIALSAPSPSPLPSDQDDDSFLRSRLTTQLVNYNKFRTMGKLNNQST
;
A
#
# COMPACT_ATOMS: atom_id res chain seq x y z
N MET A 1 -10.35 -3.06 11.10
CA MET A 1 -9.64 -1.88 11.63
C MET A 1 -10.57 -0.88 12.32
N GLN A 2 -11.64 -0.39 11.68
CA GLN A 2 -12.50 0.65 12.26
C GLN A 2 -13.08 0.30 13.65
N ILE A 3 -13.61 -0.92 13.82
CA ILE A 3 -14.15 -1.39 15.11
C ILE A 3 -13.07 -1.37 16.19
N LEU A 4 -11.89 -1.94 15.89
CA LEU A 4 -10.75 -1.98 16.82
C LEU A 4 -10.36 -0.57 17.28
N LEU A 5 -10.27 0.40 16.37
CA LEU A 5 -9.94 1.78 16.71
C LEU A 5 -11.04 2.43 17.57
N GLY A 6 -12.31 2.13 17.29
CA GLY A 6 -13.43 2.57 18.12
C GLY A 6 -13.36 2.02 19.55
N LEU A 7 -13.03 0.74 19.71
CA LEU A 7 -12.85 0.09 21.02
C LEU A 7 -11.65 0.67 21.80
N GLN A 8 -10.61 1.11 21.10
CA GLN A 8 -9.44 1.76 21.71
C GLN A 8 -9.67 3.25 22.03
N SER A 9 -10.75 3.86 21.51
CA SER A 9 -11.01 5.27 21.73
C SER A 9 -11.16 5.57 23.23
N PRO A 10 -10.73 6.76 23.70
CA PRO A 10 -10.81 7.11 25.13
C PRO A 10 -12.21 7.02 25.72
N ALA A 11 -13.26 7.18 24.91
CA ALA A 11 -14.65 7.07 25.35
C ALA A 11 -15.02 5.63 25.75
N VAL A 12 -14.49 4.64 25.04
CA VAL A 12 -14.80 3.22 25.25
C VAL A 12 -13.77 2.58 26.18
N SER A 13 -12.49 2.88 26.02
CA SER A 13 -11.42 2.26 26.81
C SER A 13 -11.47 2.58 28.31
N ARG A 14 -12.06 3.72 28.70
CA ARG A 14 -12.23 4.10 30.12
C ARG A 14 -13.36 3.39 30.86
N LEU A 15 -14.19 2.61 30.16
CA LEU A 15 -15.36 1.93 30.74
C LEU A 15 -14.95 0.67 31.52
N GLU A 16 -14.15 0.83 32.57
CA GLU A 16 -13.52 -0.28 33.30
C GLU A 16 -14.51 -1.35 33.77
N ARG A 17 -15.67 -0.93 34.31
CA ARG A 17 -16.74 -1.85 34.75
C ARG A 17 -17.30 -2.71 33.61
N THR A 18 -17.31 -2.19 32.38
CA THR A 18 -17.78 -2.93 31.21
C THR A 18 -16.71 -3.92 30.76
N TRP A 19 -15.45 -3.50 30.72
CA TRP A 19 -14.33 -4.36 30.35
C TRP A 19 -14.10 -5.51 31.35
N GLN A 20 -14.36 -5.29 32.64
CA GLN A 20 -14.29 -6.31 33.69
C GLN A 20 -15.31 -7.45 33.53
N ARG A 21 -16.37 -7.26 32.73
CA ARG A 21 -17.42 -8.27 32.51
C ARG A 21 -17.12 -9.21 31.34
N LEU A 22 -16.09 -8.89 30.53
CA LEU A 22 -15.70 -9.71 29.39
C LEU A 22 -14.83 -10.87 29.85
N ASP A 23 -14.94 -12.00 29.15
CA ASP A 23 -14.14 -13.17 29.45
C ASP A 23 -12.68 -13.01 28.98
N HIS A 24 -11.77 -13.80 29.55
CA HIS A 24 -10.36 -13.79 29.19
C HIS A 24 -10.13 -14.10 27.71
N TYR A 25 -10.92 -15.00 27.14
CA TYR A 25 -10.82 -15.32 25.71
C TYR A 25 -11.07 -14.09 24.82
N GLU A 26 -12.11 -13.31 25.12
CA GLU A 26 -12.45 -12.11 24.34
C GLU A 26 -11.36 -11.04 24.49
N LEU A 27 -10.82 -10.86 25.69
CA LEU A 27 -9.72 -9.96 25.96
C LEU A 27 -8.42 -10.40 25.27
N GLN A 28 -8.18 -11.70 25.16
CA GLN A 28 -7.04 -12.24 24.41
C GLN A 28 -7.18 -11.95 22.91
N VAL A 29 -8.33 -12.27 22.30
CA VAL A 29 -8.60 -11.96 20.88
C VAL A 29 -8.46 -10.47 20.61
N PHE A 30 -8.96 -9.62 21.51
CA PHE A 30 -8.78 -8.18 21.42
C PHE A 30 -7.30 -7.78 21.50
N GLY A 31 -6.52 -8.39 22.39
CA GLY A 31 -5.08 -8.21 22.49
C GLY A 31 -4.35 -8.57 21.19
N GLU A 32 -4.64 -9.73 20.62
CA GLU A 32 -4.07 -10.17 19.33
C GLU A 32 -4.45 -9.21 18.19
N LEU A 33 -5.70 -8.73 18.19
CA LEU A 33 -6.16 -7.77 17.19
C LEU A 33 -5.45 -6.40 17.32
N LYS A 34 -5.12 -5.98 18.56
CA LYS A 34 -4.28 -4.80 18.81
C LYS A 34 -2.85 -5.00 18.29
N GLU A 35 -2.26 -6.17 18.54
CA GLU A 35 -0.92 -6.52 18.06
C GLU A 35 -0.85 -6.47 16.52
N LEU A 36 -1.86 -7.04 15.85
CA LEU A 36 -1.98 -7.00 14.38
C LEU A 36 -2.02 -5.57 13.85
N ALA A 37 -2.70 -4.66 14.55
CA ALA A 37 -2.91 -3.27 14.15
C ALA A 37 -1.84 -2.30 14.64
N LYS A 38 -0.68 -2.79 15.10
CA LYS A 38 0.40 -1.91 15.54
C LYS A 38 0.99 -1.12 14.35
N PRO A 39 1.31 0.18 14.53
CA PRO A 39 1.88 1.02 13.47
C PRO A 39 3.36 0.74 13.16
N PHE A 40 4.00 -0.19 13.87
CA PHE A 40 5.42 -0.47 13.73
C PHE A 40 5.79 -0.98 12.33
N LEU A 41 6.99 -0.62 11.88
CA LEU A 41 7.53 -1.01 10.57
C LEU A 41 6.56 -0.69 9.42
N ASN A 42 5.94 0.50 9.46
CA ASN A 42 4.92 0.93 8.50
C ASN A 42 3.75 -0.08 8.41
N TRP A 43 3.17 -0.45 9.55
CA TRP A 43 2.01 -1.34 9.62
C TRP A 43 2.26 -2.72 8.99
N LYS A 44 3.47 -3.26 9.14
CA LYS A 44 3.92 -4.51 8.50
C LYS A 44 2.96 -5.67 8.70
N SER A 45 2.44 -5.85 9.91
CA SER A 45 1.52 -6.96 10.25
C SER A 45 0.22 -6.87 9.46
N VAL A 46 -0.39 -5.69 9.38
CA VAL A 46 -1.60 -5.44 8.58
C VAL A 46 -1.33 -5.67 7.10
N ARG A 47 -0.23 -5.12 6.57
CA ARG A 47 0.16 -5.28 5.17
C ARG A 47 0.38 -6.76 4.82
N HIS A 48 1.08 -7.49 5.67
CA HIS A 48 1.32 -8.91 5.48
C HIS A 48 0.02 -9.74 5.49
N ALA A 49 -0.89 -9.45 6.42
CA ALA A 49 -2.19 -10.11 6.46
C ALA A 49 -3.03 -9.84 5.19
N MET A 50 -3.04 -8.60 4.69
CA MET A 50 -3.71 -8.26 3.43
C MET A 50 -3.08 -8.98 2.23
N SER A 51 -1.75 -9.03 2.13
CA SER A 51 -1.06 -9.74 1.04
C SER A 51 -1.33 -11.25 1.06
N GLN A 52 -1.34 -11.87 2.24
CA GLN A 52 -1.68 -13.29 2.38
C GLN A 52 -3.11 -13.58 1.96
N ALA A 53 -4.07 -12.72 2.34
CA ALA A 53 -5.47 -12.87 1.95
C ALA A 53 -5.64 -12.83 0.42
N ILE A 54 -4.86 -11.99 -0.28
CA ILE A 54 -4.85 -11.92 -1.75
C ILE A 54 -4.22 -13.18 -2.36
N GLN A 55 -3.09 -13.67 -1.83
CA GLN A 55 -2.40 -14.86 -2.37
C GLN A 55 -3.24 -16.14 -2.29
N GLN A 56 -4.01 -16.32 -1.20
CA GLN A 56 -4.93 -17.45 -1.06
C GLN A 56 -6.06 -17.45 -2.12
N MET A 57 -6.31 -16.31 -2.79
CA MET A 57 -7.24 -16.21 -3.92
C MET A 57 -6.64 -16.67 -5.26
N ASP A 58 -5.33 -16.60 -5.44
CA ASP A 58 -4.70 -17.05 -6.68
C ASP A 58 -4.59 -18.59 -6.69
N GLU A 59 -4.14 -19.16 -5.58
CA GLU A 59 -3.84 -20.60 -5.49
C GLU A 59 -5.09 -21.50 -5.53
N SER A 60 -6.17 -21.17 -4.82
CA SER A 60 -7.41 -21.98 -4.87
C SER A 60 -8.19 -21.83 -6.20
N SER A 61 -7.85 -20.85 -7.06
CA SER A 61 -8.53 -20.62 -8.35
C SER A 61 -8.09 -21.64 -9.40
N ALA A 62 -6.79 -21.95 -9.41
CA ALA A 62 -6.21 -22.89 -10.36
C ALA A 62 -6.67 -24.34 -10.10
N VAL A 63 -6.82 -24.74 -8.83
CA VAL A 63 -7.22 -26.11 -8.45
C VAL A 63 -8.72 -26.38 -8.55
N GLU A 64 -9.59 -25.41 -8.21
CA GLU A 64 -11.05 -25.57 -8.33
C GLU A 64 -11.52 -25.66 -9.78
N SER A 65 -10.90 -24.89 -10.70
CA SER A 65 -11.30 -24.90 -12.12
C SER A 65 -11.11 -26.25 -12.83
N VAL A 66 -10.20 -27.10 -12.33
CA VAL A 66 -9.90 -28.42 -12.90
C VAL A 66 -10.77 -29.52 -12.27
N LEU A 67 -11.26 -29.33 -11.04
CA LEU A 67 -11.87 -30.41 -10.24
C LEU A 67 -13.40 -30.36 -10.13
N THR A 68 -14.05 -29.20 -10.24
CA THR A 68 -15.48 -29.07 -9.87
C THR A 68 -16.40 -28.68 -11.03
N LYS A 69 -16.45 -29.50 -12.09
CA LYS A 69 -17.58 -29.52 -13.03
C LYS A 69 -18.71 -30.42 -12.51
N SER A 70 -19.23 -30.17 -11.30
CA SER A 70 -20.51 -30.72 -10.82
C SER A 70 -20.77 -30.35 -9.36
N ARG A 71 -22.02 -29.90 -9.11
CA ARG A 71 -22.68 -29.58 -7.83
C ARG A 71 -22.32 -28.23 -7.20
N ALA A 72 -23.20 -27.28 -7.51
CA ALA A 72 -23.55 -26.17 -6.63
C ALA A 72 -23.84 -26.69 -5.21
N ASP A 73 -22.98 -26.35 -4.27
CA ASP A 73 -23.33 -26.27 -2.87
C ASP A 73 -23.12 -24.81 -2.41
N VAL A 74 -24.08 -24.30 -1.66
CA VAL A 74 -24.26 -22.90 -1.30
C VAL A 74 -23.34 -22.56 -0.12
N THR A 75 -22.05 -22.66 -0.35
CA THR A 75 -21.04 -21.94 0.42
C THR A 75 -20.20 -21.18 -0.60
N SER A 76 -20.79 -20.12 -1.16
CA SER A 76 -20.05 -19.14 -1.95
C SER A 76 -18.97 -18.56 -1.03
N ASN A 77 -17.80 -19.20 -1.03
CA ASN A 77 -16.61 -18.72 -0.36
C ASN A 77 -16.41 -17.29 -0.84
N HIS A 78 -16.64 -16.34 0.06
CA HIS A 78 -16.51 -14.91 -0.18
C HIS A 78 -15.03 -14.64 -0.45
N ARG A 79 -14.61 -14.91 -1.67
CA ARG A 79 -13.23 -14.78 -2.15
C ARG A 79 -13.00 -13.34 -2.54
N GLY A 80 -12.89 -12.50 -1.51
CA GLY A 80 -12.55 -11.10 -1.62
C GLY A 80 -11.99 -10.63 -0.28
N CYS A 81 -11.04 -9.70 -0.33
CA CYS A 81 -10.53 -9.06 0.86
C CYS A 81 -10.78 -7.56 0.70
N ILE A 82 -11.24 -6.91 1.76
CA ILE A 82 -11.34 -5.45 1.79
C ILE A 82 -10.07 -4.95 2.46
N PRO A 83 -9.10 -4.40 1.71
CA PRO A 83 -7.89 -3.88 2.30
C PRO A 83 -8.19 -2.64 3.16
N PHE A 84 -7.31 -2.35 4.12
CA PHE A 84 -7.40 -1.11 4.88
C PHE A 84 -6.91 0.07 4.04
N LEU A 85 -7.87 0.70 3.34
CA LEU A 85 -7.64 1.80 2.38
C LEU A 85 -6.75 2.93 2.91
N GLY A 86 -6.84 3.24 4.20
CA GLY A 86 -6.04 4.29 4.84
C GLY A 86 -4.53 4.14 4.64
N LEU A 87 -4.02 2.90 4.56
CA LEU A 87 -2.58 2.65 4.32
C LEU A 87 -2.17 3.01 2.89
N TYR A 88 -2.99 2.65 1.90
CA TYR A 88 -2.71 2.96 0.50
C TYR A 88 -2.77 4.46 0.25
N LEU A 89 -3.74 5.16 0.85
CA LEU A 89 -3.81 6.61 0.79
C LEU A 89 -2.60 7.27 1.46
N SER A 90 -2.18 6.78 2.63
CA SER A 90 -0.98 7.27 3.30
C SER A 90 0.26 7.10 2.42
N ASP A 91 0.41 5.96 1.74
CA ASP A 91 1.53 5.72 0.83
C ASP A 91 1.46 6.63 -0.40
N LEU A 92 0.26 6.85 -0.97
CA LEU A 92 0.08 7.75 -2.10
C LEU A 92 0.40 9.20 -1.74
N VAL A 93 -0.06 9.67 -0.58
CA VAL A 93 0.28 11.01 -0.07
C VAL A 93 1.78 11.14 0.12
N PHE A 94 2.42 10.17 0.79
CA PHE A 94 3.87 10.19 0.98
C PHE A 94 4.64 10.20 -0.36
N ASN A 95 4.24 9.37 -1.32
CA ASN A 95 4.88 9.35 -2.64
C ASN A 95 4.56 10.60 -3.48
N SER A 96 3.44 11.29 -3.21
CA SER A 96 3.07 12.51 -3.93
C SER A 96 4.03 13.67 -3.66
N GLU A 97 4.71 13.67 -2.50
CA GLU A 97 5.73 14.65 -2.12
C GLU A 97 7.04 14.51 -2.91
N LEU A 98 7.26 13.38 -3.61
CA LEU A 98 8.40 13.22 -4.50
C LEU A 98 8.32 14.20 -5.68
N PRO A 99 9.46 14.71 -6.18
CA PRO A 99 9.46 15.65 -7.29
C PRO A 99 8.90 14.99 -8.57
N ASN A 100 7.99 15.68 -9.26
CA ASN A 100 7.44 15.23 -10.54
C ASN A 100 8.49 15.21 -11.65
N PHE A 101 9.50 16.07 -11.52
CA PHE A 101 10.56 16.22 -12.50
C PHE A 101 11.94 16.23 -11.84
N ILE A 102 12.94 15.71 -12.56
CA ILE A 102 14.34 15.64 -12.14
C ILE A 102 15.08 16.73 -12.93
N ALA A 103 15.82 17.57 -12.21
CA ALA A 103 16.72 18.52 -12.82
C ALA A 103 17.96 17.78 -13.34
N LEU A 104 18.33 18.04 -14.59
CA LEU A 104 19.65 17.67 -15.08
C LEU A 104 20.66 18.58 -14.38
N SER A 105 21.57 17.97 -13.60
CA SER A 105 22.70 18.71 -13.04
C SER A 105 23.47 19.28 -14.22
N ALA A 106 23.49 20.61 -14.35
CA ALA A 106 24.18 21.27 -15.44
C ALA A 106 25.65 20.80 -15.43
N PRO A 107 26.21 20.32 -16.55
CA PRO A 107 27.64 20.06 -16.61
C PRO A 107 28.35 21.36 -16.26
N SER A 108 29.26 21.31 -15.28
CA SER A 108 30.12 22.45 -14.92
C SER A 108 30.72 23.04 -16.20
N PRO A 109 30.87 24.37 -16.32
CA PRO A 109 31.46 24.97 -17.51
C PRO A 109 32.94 24.61 -17.59
N SER A 110 33.26 23.46 -18.20
CA SER A 110 34.60 23.15 -18.66
C SER A 110 34.86 24.00 -19.91
N PRO A 111 35.92 24.84 -19.93
CA PRO A 111 36.26 25.64 -21.09
C PRO A 111 36.92 24.75 -22.13
N LEU A 112 36.14 24.20 -23.06
CA LEU A 112 36.67 23.56 -24.26
C LEU A 112 36.31 24.41 -25.48
N PRO A 113 37.24 24.58 -26.44
CA PRO A 113 37.07 25.50 -27.55
C PRO A 113 36.01 25.00 -28.53
N SER A 114 35.27 25.98 -29.02
CA SER A 114 34.14 25.91 -29.94
C SER A 114 34.46 25.21 -31.25
N ASP A 115 33.67 24.19 -31.59
CA ASP A 115 33.32 23.89 -32.97
C ASP A 115 31.85 23.43 -33.03
N GLN A 116 31.08 24.17 -33.83
CA GLN A 116 29.81 23.82 -34.47
C GLN A 116 28.48 24.00 -33.70
N ASP A 117 27.63 24.84 -34.31
CA ASP A 117 26.31 25.35 -33.89
C ASP A 117 25.20 24.31 -33.63
N ASP A 118 25.45 23.00 -33.85
CA ASP A 118 24.42 21.95 -33.74
C ASP A 118 24.09 21.53 -32.30
N ASP A 119 25.03 21.70 -31.36
CA ASP A 119 24.84 21.30 -29.96
C ASP A 119 23.94 22.25 -29.17
N SER A 120 23.70 23.47 -29.66
CA SER A 120 22.80 24.46 -29.04
C SER A 120 21.37 23.94 -28.94
N PHE A 121 20.86 23.34 -30.02
CA PHE A 121 19.50 22.79 -30.07
C PHE A 121 19.35 21.59 -29.14
N LEU A 122 20.31 20.66 -29.15
CA LEU A 122 20.35 19.51 -28.26
C LEU A 122 20.48 19.93 -26.79
N ARG A 123 21.32 20.92 -26.48
CA ARG A 123 21.41 21.51 -25.14
C ARG A 123 20.09 22.13 -24.71
N SER A 124 19.39 22.88 -25.57
CA SER A 124 18.06 23.42 -25.25
C SER A 124 17.05 22.30 -24.95
N ARG A 125 17.09 21.18 -25.70
CA ARG A 125 16.24 20.02 -25.43
C ARG A 125 16.63 19.28 -24.16
N LEU A 126 17.92 19.22 -23.84
CA LEU A 126 18.42 18.65 -22.59
C LEU A 126 18.20 19.58 -21.39
N THR A 127 17.88 20.86 -21.56
CA THR A 127 17.43 21.70 -20.42
C THR A 127 15.98 21.47 -20.02
N THR A 128 15.24 20.63 -20.76
CA THR A 128 13.87 20.28 -20.40
C THR A 128 13.85 19.44 -19.11
N GLN A 129 12.89 19.72 -18.24
CA GLN A 129 12.68 18.98 -17.00
C GLN A 129 12.32 17.51 -17.32
N LEU A 130 13.14 16.55 -16.85
CA LEU A 130 12.88 15.13 -17.08
C LEU A 130 11.79 14.64 -16.14
N VAL A 131 10.79 13.92 -16.65
CA VAL A 131 9.74 13.31 -15.81
C VAL A 131 10.35 12.27 -14.87
N ASN A 132 10.00 12.31 -13.59
CA ASN A 132 10.40 11.32 -12.60
C ASN A 132 9.58 10.02 -12.78
N TYR A 133 9.97 9.19 -13.75
CA TYR A 133 9.28 7.94 -14.05
C TYR A 133 9.17 6.99 -12.84
N ASN A 134 10.17 6.98 -11.96
CA ASN A 134 10.18 6.13 -10.77
C ASN A 134 9.05 6.48 -9.79
N LYS A 135 8.76 7.78 -9.61
CA LYS A 135 7.60 8.24 -8.82
C LYS A 135 6.31 7.67 -9.39
N PHE A 136 6.03 7.96 -10.66
CA PHE A 136 4.76 7.56 -11.30
C PHE A 136 4.59 6.05 -11.36
N ARG A 137 5.68 5.30 -11.61
CA ARG A 137 5.67 3.83 -11.57
C ARG A 137 5.31 3.29 -10.18
N THR A 138 5.88 3.88 -9.12
CA THR A 138 5.60 3.46 -7.75
C THR A 138 4.16 3.76 -7.35
N MET A 139 3.66 4.95 -7.68
CA MET A 139 2.26 5.33 -7.44
C MET A 139 1.27 4.44 -8.20
N GLY A 140 1.56 4.11 -9.46
CA GLY A 140 0.73 3.20 -10.27
C GLY A 140 0.64 1.79 -9.66
N LYS A 141 1.74 1.26 -9.12
CA LYS A 141 1.73 -0.04 -8.43
C LYS A 141 0.86 -0.04 -7.17
N LEU A 142 0.82 1.06 -6.41
CA LEU A 142 -0.02 1.17 -5.21
C LEU A 142 -1.51 1.20 -5.57
N ASN A 143 -1.86 1.91 -6.65
CA ASN A 143 -3.25 2.00 -7.11
C ASN A 143 -3.79 0.64 -7.56
N ASN A 144 -2.97 -0.13 -8.29
CA ASN A 144 -3.36 -1.46 -8.77
C ASN A 144 -3.46 -2.53 -7.68
N GLN A 145 -2.93 -2.28 -6.47
CA GLN A 145 -3.11 -3.20 -5.32
C GLN A 145 -4.40 -2.93 -4.52
N SER A 146 -5.14 -1.86 -4.86
CA SER A 146 -6.39 -1.49 -4.18
C SER A 146 -7.65 -1.99 -4.91
N THR A 147 -7.49 -2.52 -6.13
CA THR A 147 -8.53 -3.10 -7.00
C THR A 147 -8.34 -4.59 -7.13
#